data_AF-A0AAE6V5G5-F1
#
_entry.id   AF-A0AAE6V5G5-F1
#
_cell.length_a   1.000
_cell.length_b   1.000
_cell.length_c   1.000
_cell.angle_alpha   90.00
_cell.angle_beta   90.00
_cell.angle_gamma   90.00
#
_symmetry.space_group_name_H-M   'P 1'
#
loop_
_entity.id
_entity.type
_entity.pdbx_description
1 polymer ?
#
loop_
_entity_poly.entity_id
_entity_poly.type
_entity_poly.pdbx_seq_one_letter_code
_entity_poly.pdbx_strand_id
1 'polypeptide(L)'
;MKARSALAALITLVVGTTIAVGTPSLAAVTYSDYTTKAEIPDYDCGSDACTASQGFAVTTNYLYSIKTDTNHTKSVIYRVDRVSGERVLMRNATSNSNVNTWLGHANDIQIASVGGQTYMFVVTMFDSRSGADSTKQLVKLKYNGTSYEWDHTYTILSGSTPIGVSGLSKISQSGNTVDFFFSSGDQVYRGSLDVTAQGGTANDIPLTTAFTMNNRPSGWDPQGIHYDAAHQRLYRPVTSGNRSRVLVYDGITSATSGSRSSSADVKIDITSTDYPKFEIEGVGINAESGKLYFSTNRTGSDGVHYVNGYSA
;
A
#
# COMPACT_ATOMS: atom_id res chain seq x y z
N MET A 1 40.41 85.95 -0.36
CA MET A 1 39.20 86.38 0.36
C MET A 1 38.05 85.46 -0.09
N LYS A 2 37.37 84.81 0.87
CA LYS A 2 36.13 83.97 0.84
C LYS A 2 35.42 83.77 -0.53
N ALA A 3 34.99 82.58 -0.95
CA ALA A 3 34.02 81.64 -0.32
C ALA A 3 34.22 80.21 -0.89
N ARG A 4 34.21 79.10 -0.12
CA ARG A 4 33.12 78.39 0.58
C ARG A 4 31.93 77.92 -0.30
N SER A 5 31.83 76.58 -0.40
CA SER A 5 30.62 75.75 -0.48
C SER A 5 29.84 75.77 -1.82
N ALA A 6 29.26 74.69 -2.35
CA ALA A 6 28.88 73.41 -1.79
C ALA A 6 28.91 72.31 -2.87
N LEU A 7 29.31 71.10 -2.46
CA LEU A 7 29.20 69.86 -3.22
C LEU A 7 27.76 69.36 -3.09
N ALA A 8 26.97 69.41 -4.16
CA ALA A 8 25.65 68.77 -4.22
C ALA A 8 25.83 67.32 -4.70
N ALA A 9 25.86 66.37 -3.76
CA ALA A 9 25.76 64.95 -4.07
C ALA A 9 24.29 64.61 -4.35
N LEU A 10 23.96 64.34 -5.62
CA LEU A 10 22.66 63.82 -6.02
C LEU A 10 22.67 62.30 -5.75
N ILE A 11 22.13 61.87 -4.61
CA ILE A 11 21.86 60.45 -4.34
C ILE A 11 20.59 60.09 -5.11
N THR A 12 20.74 59.43 -6.26
CA THR A 12 19.63 58.79 -6.95
C THR A 12 19.28 57.50 -6.22
N LEU A 13 18.20 57.54 -5.45
CA LEU A 13 17.59 56.36 -4.82
C LEU A 13 16.94 55.50 -5.91
N VAL A 14 17.64 54.46 -6.39
CA VAL A 14 17.04 53.43 -7.23
C VAL A 14 16.21 52.52 -6.33
N VAL A 15 14.91 52.78 -6.26
CA VAL A 15 13.94 51.85 -5.67
C VAL A 15 13.82 50.65 -6.61
N GLY A 16 14.62 49.62 -6.37
CA GLY A 16 14.49 48.33 -7.03
C GLY A 16 13.15 47.72 -6.66
N THR A 17 12.18 47.78 -7.57
CA THR A 17 10.92 47.05 -7.45
C THR A 17 11.24 45.58 -7.67
N THR A 18 11.40 44.81 -6.60
CA THR A 18 11.40 43.35 -6.67
C THR A 18 10.00 42.92 -7.08
N ILE A 19 9.82 42.65 -8.38
CA ILE A 19 8.66 41.91 -8.85
C ILE A 19 8.82 40.51 -8.27
N ALA A 20 8.12 40.22 -7.17
CA ALA A 20 7.93 38.87 -6.69
C ALA A 20 7.16 38.13 -7.79
N VAL A 21 7.88 37.41 -8.64
CA VAL A 21 7.29 36.44 -9.56
C VAL A 21 6.77 35.31 -8.68
N GLY A 22 5.54 35.46 -8.18
CA GLY A 22 4.86 34.37 -7.51
C GLY A 22 4.77 33.23 -8.50
N THR A 23 5.46 32.12 -8.22
CA THR A 23 5.24 30.87 -8.93
C THR A 23 3.76 30.54 -8.78
N PRO A 24 2.97 30.39 -9.85
CA PRO A 24 1.58 30.00 -9.72
C PRO A 24 1.54 28.68 -8.96
N SER A 25 0.90 28.65 -7.78
CA SER A 25 0.59 27.39 -7.11
C SER A 25 -0.42 26.69 -8.02
N LEU A 26 -0.04 25.56 -8.61
CA LEU A 26 -1.01 24.70 -9.27
C LEU A 26 -2.08 24.32 -8.26
N ALA A 27 -3.35 24.49 -8.59
CA ALA A 27 -4.43 24.07 -7.72
C ALA A 27 -4.33 22.54 -7.52
N ALA A 28 -4.52 22.09 -6.28
CA ALA A 28 -4.53 20.67 -5.98
C ALA A 28 -5.60 19.95 -6.81
N VAL A 29 -5.22 18.87 -7.48
CA VAL A 29 -6.16 18.03 -8.23
C VAL A 29 -6.77 17.03 -7.27
N THR A 30 -8.10 17.01 -7.19
CA THR A 30 -8.86 16.06 -6.38
C THR A 30 -9.52 15.01 -7.27
N TYR A 31 -9.25 13.74 -6.99
CA TYR A 31 -9.89 12.59 -7.60
C TYR A 31 -10.83 11.97 -6.57
N SER A 32 -12.13 11.95 -6.87
CA SER A 32 -13.16 11.50 -5.92
C SER A 32 -14.10 10.44 -6.47
N ASP A 33 -13.90 10.04 -7.71
CA ASP A 33 -14.75 9.11 -8.43
C ASP A 33 -13.98 7.84 -8.81
N TYR A 34 -14.69 6.73 -8.95
CA TYR A 34 -14.10 5.43 -9.22
C TYR A 34 -15.01 4.56 -10.09
N THR A 35 -14.43 3.56 -10.72
CA THR A 35 -15.18 2.53 -11.45
C THR A 35 -14.95 1.18 -10.81
N THR A 36 -16.02 0.45 -10.53
CA THR A 36 -15.95 -0.95 -10.11
C THR A 36 -15.55 -1.84 -11.27
N LYS A 37 -14.44 -2.57 -11.10
CA LYS A 37 -13.98 -3.57 -12.05
C LYS A 37 -14.70 -4.89 -11.85
N ALA A 38 -14.83 -5.32 -10.60
CA ALA A 38 -15.59 -6.48 -10.20
C ALA A 38 -16.02 -6.35 -8.74
N GLU A 39 -17.21 -6.86 -8.46
CA GLU A 39 -17.66 -7.17 -7.09
C GLU A 39 -16.89 -8.38 -6.56
N ILE A 40 -16.63 -8.45 -5.25
CA ILE A 40 -15.97 -9.59 -4.59
C ILE A 40 -16.93 -10.17 -3.55
N PRO A 41 -17.50 -11.36 -3.80
CA PRO A 41 -18.55 -11.92 -2.98
C PRO A 41 -17.96 -12.53 -1.71
N ASP A 42 -18.80 -12.64 -0.70
CA ASP A 42 -18.52 -13.43 0.48
C ASP A 42 -18.32 -14.89 0.10
N TYR A 43 -17.53 -15.60 0.92
CA TYR A 43 -17.30 -17.02 0.75
C TYR A 43 -17.56 -17.76 2.05
N ASP A 44 -18.23 -18.91 1.96
CA ASP A 44 -18.42 -19.80 3.09
C ASP A 44 -17.08 -20.47 3.46
N CYS A 45 -16.43 -19.95 4.50
CA CYS A 45 -15.19 -20.47 5.08
C CYS A 45 -15.47 -21.53 6.17
N GLY A 46 -16.68 -22.11 6.22
CA GLY A 46 -17.11 -23.13 7.18
C GLY A 46 -17.98 -22.53 8.28
N SER A 47 -17.52 -22.56 9.53
CA SER A 47 -18.29 -22.04 10.68
C SER A 47 -18.64 -20.56 10.61
N ASP A 48 -17.82 -19.77 9.90
CA ASP A 48 -17.98 -18.34 9.68
C ASP A 48 -17.62 -18.02 8.23
N ALA A 49 -18.34 -17.09 7.61
CA ALA A 49 -18.07 -16.65 6.24
C ALA A 49 -16.88 -15.67 6.22
N CYS A 50 -16.08 -15.73 5.15
CA CYS A 50 -15.08 -14.72 4.84
C CYS A 50 -15.75 -13.53 4.15
N THR A 51 -16.01 -12.46 4.92
CA THR A 51 -16.82 -11.31 4.50
C THR A 51 -16.05 -10.00 4.42
N ALA A 52 -14.90 -9.89 5.10
CA ALA A 52 -14.12 -8.65 5.14
C ALA A 52 -12.99 -8.68 4.10
N SER A 53 -13.02 -7.82 3.09
CA SER A 53 -11.85 -7.55 2.24
C SER A 53 -10.68 -7.03 3.09
N GLN A 54 -9.47 -7.43 2.71
CA GLN A 54 -8.20 -7.08 3.37
C GLN A 54 -7.16 -6.79 2.27
N GLY A 55 -6.00 -7.46 2.31
CA GLY A 55 -4.87 -7.21 1.44
C GLY A 55 -5.21 -7.21 -0.05
N PHE A 56 -4.54 -6.31 -0.77
CA PHE A 56 -4.74 -6.09 -2.20
C PHE A 56 -3.42 -5.97 -2.97
N ALA A 57 -3.36 -6.56 -4.17
CA ALA A 57 -2.23 -6.41 -5.08
C ALA A 57 -2.67 -6.17 -6.51
N VAL A 58 -1.82 -5.48 -7.25
CA VAL A 58 -1.99 -5.21 -8.68
C VAL A 58 -0.80 -5.76 -9.43
N THR A 59 -1.10 -6.45 -10.53
CA THR A 59 -0.11 -6.86 -11.53
C THR A 59 -0.53 -6.30 -12.89
N THR A 60 0.23 -6.62 -13.93
CA THR A 60 -0.10 -6.23 -15.31
C THR A 60 -1.50 -6.68 -15.73
N ASN A 61 -1.86 -7.94 -15.43
CA ASN A 61 -3.09 -8.56 -15.94
C ASN A 61 -4.16 -8.75 -14.86
N TYR A 62 -3.76 -8.82 -13.59
CA TYR A 62 -4.65 -9.26 -12.53
C TYR A 62 -4.64 -8.34 -11.32
N LEU A 63 -5.80 -8.23 -10.69
CA LEU A 63 -6.02 -7.66 -9.36
C LEU A 63 -6.22 -8.82 -8.39
N TYR A 64 -5.71 -8.70 -7.17
CA TYR A 64 -5.82 -9.73 -6.15
C TYR A 64 -6.37 -9.13 -4.89
N SER A 65 -7.33 -9.80 -4.25
CA SER A 65 -7.90 -9.38 -2.97
C SER A 65 -8.04 -10.57 -2.03
N ILE A 66 -7.76 -10.36 -0.76
CA ILE A 66 -7.95 -11.37 0.29
C ILE A 66 -9.23 -11.03 1.06
N LYS A 67 -10.09 -12.02 1.33
CA LYS A 67 -11.20 -11.87 2.29
C LYS A 67 -10.93 -12.71 3.53
N THR A 68 -11.22 -12.19 4.71
CA THR A 68 -11.10 -12.89 6.00
C THR A 68 -12.45 -13.07 6.69
N ASP A 69 -12.54 -14.07 7.56
CA ASP A 69 -13.65 -14.22 8.50
C ASP A 69 -13.56 -13.19 9.64
N THR A 70 -14.65 -13.06 10.41
CA THR A 70 -14.75 -12.09 11.52
C THR A 70 -13.63 -12.24 12.56
N ASN A 71 -13.12 -13.47 12.74
CA ASN A 71 -12.07 -13.77 13.71
C ASN A 71 -10.65 -13.74 13.09
N HIS A 72 -10.54 -13.46 11.79
CA HIS A 72 -9.30 -13.48 11.03
C HIS A 72 -8.50 -14.79 11.13
N THR A 73 -9.20 -15.90 11.34
CA THR A 73 -8.61 -17.24 11.42
C THR A 73 -8.66 -17.96 10.08
N LYS A 74 -9.51 -17.50 9.17
CA LYS A 74 -9.72 -18.07 7.84
C LYS A 74 -9.71 -16.99 6.79
N SER A 75 -9.22 -17.34 5.62
CA SER A 75 -9.23 -16.42 4.49
C SER A 75 -9.28 -17.11 3.15
N VAL A 76 -9.70 -16.37 2.13
CA VAL A 76 -9.69 -16.77 0.73
C VAL A 76 -9.03 -15.69 -0.12
N ILE A 77 -8.46 -16.10 -1.26
CA ILE A 77 -7.84 -15.19 -2.22
C ILE A 77 -8.66 -15.19 -3.50
N TYR A 78 -9.05 -14.00 -3.95
CA TYR A 78 -9.65 -13.78 -5.26
C TYR A 78 -8.61 -13.19 -6.20
N ARG A 79 -8.67 -13.60 -7.47
CA ARG A 79 -7.96 -12.99 -8.59
C ARG A 79 -9.00 -12.47 -9.58
N VAL A 80 -8.86 -11.24 -10.03
CA VAL A 80 -9.72 -10.62 -11.03
C VAL A 80 -8.89 -10.25 -12.25
N ASP A 81 -9.32 -10.67 -13.43
CA ASP A 81 -8.76 -10.20 -14.70
C ASP A 81 -9.06 -8.71 -14.89
N ARG A 82 -8.00 -7.92 -15.02
CA ARG A 82 -8.09 -6.45 -15.06
C ARG A 82 -8.84 -5.94 -16.29
N VAL A 83 -8.87 -6.70 -17.38
CA VAL A 83 -9.46 -6.27 -18.65
C VAL A 83 -10.92 -6.71 -18.75
N SER A 84 -11.22 -7.98 -18.48
CA SER A 84 -12.57 -8.54 -18.56
C SER A 84 -13.39 -8.37 -17.28
N GLY A 85 -12.74 -8.30 -16.12
CA GLY A 85 -13.41 -8.36 -14.82
C GLY A 85 -13.75 -9.78 -14.37
N GLU A 86 -13.32 -10.80 -15.13
CA GLU A 86 -13.52 -12.19 -14.76
C GLU A 86 -12.82 -12.50 -13.43
N ARG A 87 -13.58 -13.07 -12.48
CA ARG A 87 -13.14 -13.35 -11.13
C ARG A 87 -12.93 -14.85 -10.94
N VAL A 88 -11.82 -15.19 -10.30
CA VAL A 88 -11.47 -16.55 -9.88
C VAL A 88 -11.29 -16.56 -8.37
N LEU A 89 -12.01 -17.45 -7.68
CA LEU A 89 -11.66 -17.87 -6.33
C LEU A 89 -10.46 -18.82 -6.43
N MET A 90 -9.31 -18.39 -5.93
CA MET A 90 -8.06 -19.15 -6.10
C MET A 90 -8.05 -20.42 -5.24
N ARG A 91 -7.41 -21.47 -5.75
CA ARG A 91 -7.24 -22.76 -5.05
C ARG A 91 -5.97 -22.75 -4.20
N ASN A 92 -6.11 -23.00 -2.90
CA ASN A 92 -5.03 -23.38 -2.00
C ASN A 92 -4.66 -24.86 -2.23
N ALA A 93 -3.56 -25.09 -2.95
CA ALA A 93 -3.08 -26.42 -3.28
C ALA A 93 -2.47 -27.16 -2.06
N THR A 94 -1.98 -26.43 -1.04
CA THR A 94 -1.40 -27.04 0.17
C THR A 94 -2.41 -27.87 0.95
N SER A 95 -3.63 -27.35 1.10
CA SER A 95 -4.71 -28.03 1.83
C SER A 95 -5.73 -28.69 0.90
N ASN A 96 -5.52 -28.60 -0.43
CA ASN A 96 -6.52 -28.94 -1.43
C ASN A 96 -7.90 -28.33 -1.06
N SER A 97 -7.92 -27.01 -0.83
CA SER A 97 -9.09 -26.20 -0.47
C SER A 97 -9.03 -24.83 -1.15
N ASN A 98 -10.00 -23.96 -0.94
CA ASN A 98 -9.88 -22.52 -1.26
C ASN A 98 -9.54 -21.69 -0.02
N VAL A 99 -9.67 -22.29 1.17
CA VAL A 99 -9.52 -21.63 2.46
C VAL A 99 -8.10 -21.77 2.98
N ASN A 100 -7.57 -20.69 3.55
CA ASN A 100 -6.34 -20.65 4.33
C ASN A 100 -6.67 -20.57 5.82
N THR A 101 -5.84 -21.15 6.66
CA THR A 101 -5.98 -21.07 8.13
C THR A 101 -4.75 -20.45 8.81
N TRP A 102 -3.95 -19.70 8.04
CA TRP A 102 -2.62 -19.22 8.47
C TRP A 102 -2.25 -17.83 7.92
N LEU A 103 -3.18 -17.11 7.29
CA LEU A 103 -2.90 -15.76 6.78
C LEU A 103 -3.29 -14.65 7.75
N GLY A 104 -3.92 -14.98 8.89
CA GLY A 104 -4.34 -13.99 9.88
C GLY A 104 -5.28 -12.93 9.30
N HIS A 105 -5.10 -11.68 9.73
CA HIS A 105 -5.80 -10.51 9.18
C HIS A 105 -5.45 -10.26 7.70
N ALA A 106 -4.28 -10.73 7.24
CA ALA A 106 -3.86 -10.63 5.84
C ALA A 106 -3.92 -9.19 5.29
N ASN A 107 -3.46 -8.22 6.08
CA ASN A 107 -3.70 -6.79 5.85
C ASN A 107 -3.14 -6.27 4.53
N ASP A 108 -2.09 -6.90 3.99
CA ASP A 108 -1.52 -6.51 2.70
C ASP A 108 -0.87 -7.68 1.98
N ILE A 109 -0.76 -7.57 0.66
CA ILE A 109 -0.14 -8.57 -0.21
C ILE A 109 0.71 -7.90 -1.29
N GLN A 110 1.90 -8.43 -1.51
CA GLN A 110 2.78 -8.04 -2.61
C GLN A 110 3.04 -9.26 -3.50
N ILE A 111 3.01 -9.03 -4.82
CA ILE A 111 3.33 -10.06 -5.81
C ILE A 111 4.67 -9.73 -6.45
N ALA A 112 5.58 -10.71 -6.55
CA ALA A 112 6.84 -10.55 -7.26
C ALA A 112 7.23 -11.82 -8.00
N SER A 113 7.88 -11.66 -9.14
CA SER A 113 8.42 -12.76 -9.93
C SER A 113 9.95 -12.81 -9.83
N VAL A 114 10.48 -13.94 -9.40
CA VAL A 114 11.91 -14.15 -9.17
C VAL A 114 12.31 -15.49 -9.78
N GLY A 115 13.33 -15.47 -10.65
CA GLY A 115 13.80 -16.69 -11.33
C GLY A 115 12.72 -17.41 -12.16
N GLY A 116 11.74 -16.67 -12.71
CA GLY A 116 10.62 -17.23 -13.46
C GLY A 116 9.45 -17.74 -12.62
N GLN A 117 9.59 -17.82 -11.29
CA GLN A 117 8.52 -18.18 -10.36
C GLN A 117 7.88 -16.91 -9.79
N THR A 118 6.54 -16.85 -9.80
CA THR A 118 5.79 -15.79 -9.13
C THR A 118 5.45 -16.20 -7.70
N TYR A 119 5.60 -15.27 -6.77
CA TYR A 119 5.27 -15.45 -5.37
C TYR A 119 4.29 -14.38 -4.91
N MET A 120 3.44 -14.76 -3.97
CA MET A 120 2.61 -13.86 -3.17
C MET A 120 3.21 -13.78 -1.78
N PHE A 121 3.47 -12.56 -1.31
CA PHE A 121 3.95 -12.26 0.03
C PHE A 121 2.82 -11.59 0.77
N VAL A 122 2.33 -12.19 1.86
CA VAL A 122 1.18 -11.71 2.61
C VAL A 122 1.63 -11.35 4.02
N VAL A 123 1.43 -10.11 4.43
CA VAL A 123 1.61 -9.72 5.84
C VAL A 123 0.36 -10.06 6.61
N THR A 124 0.51 -10.83 7.69
CA THR A 124 -0.63 -11.38 8.44
C THR A 124 -1.17 -10.42 9.50
N MET A 125 -0.41 -9.34 9.78
CA MET A 125 -0.67 -8.35 10.82
C MET A 125 -0.89 -8.98 12.19
N PHE A 126 0.21 -9.37 12.83
CA PHE A 126 0.22 -9.90 14.18
C PHE A 126 -0.20 -8.82 15.20
N ASP A 127 -1.42 -8.96 15.72
CA ASP A 127 -1.86 -8.36 16.99
C ASP A 127 -2.76 -9.32 17.79
N SER A 128 -3.11 -8.96 19.03
CA SER A 128 -3.93 -9.79 19.94
C SER A 128 -5.37 -10.07 19.46
N ARG A 129 -5.79 -9.49 18.33
CA ARG A 129 -7.13 -9.63 17.73
C ARG A 129 -7.10 -10.30 16.35
N SER A 130 -5.91 -10.55 15.81
CA SER A 130 -5.69 -10.98 14.41
C SER A 130 -5.83 -12.48 14.14
N GLY A 131 -6.11 -13.32 15.17
CA GLY A 131 -6.10 -14.78 15.03
C GLY A 131 -4.75 -15.37 14.57
N ALA A 132 -3.72 -14.53 14.39
CA ALA A 132 -2.48 -14.86 13.72
C ALA A 132 -1.44 -15.42 14.69
N ASP A 133 -0.68 -16.39 14.20
CA ASP A 133 0.48 -16.95 14.89
C ASP A 133 1.66 -15.96 14.81
N SER A 134 2.23 -15.60 15.96
CA SER A 134 3.35 -14.64 16.08
C SER A 134 4.60 -15.05 15.30
N THR A 135 4.72 -16.32 14.93
CA THR A 135 5.83 -16.88 14.13
C THR A 135 5.59 -16.81 12.61
N LYS A 136 4.44 -16.26 12.19
CA LYS A 136 3.99 -16.23 10.79
C LYS A 136 3.59 -14.81 10.39
N GLN A 137 4.54 -13.88 10.42
CA GLN A 137 4.27 -12.46 10.16
C GLN A 137 4.31 -12.09 8.67
N LEU A 138 5.14 -12.78 7.89
CA LEU A 138 5.10 -12.79 6.43
C LEU A 138 4.91 -14.21 5.93
N VAL A 139 3.89 -14.45 5.13
CA VAL A 139 3.66 -15.74 4.47
C VAL A 139 4.02 -15.62 3.00
N LYS A 140 4.89 -16.50 2.51
CA LYS A 140 5.26 -16.61 1.10
C LYS A 140 4.53 -17.79 0.48
N LEU A 141 3.77 -17.54 -0.58
CA LEU A 141 3.03 -18.53 -1.35
C LEU A 141 3.61 -18.60 -2.76
N LYS A 142 3.77 -19.80 -3.30
CA LYS A 142 4.10 -20.01 -4.73
C LYS A 142 2.83 -19.91 -5.56
N TYR A 143 2.82 -18.98 -6.50
CA TYR A 143 1.69 -18.77 -7.40
C TYR A 143 1.78 -19.69 -8.62
N ASN A 144 0.65 -20.26 -9.02
CA ASN A 144 0.51 -21.07 -10.22
C ASN A 144 -0.81 -20.77 -10.95
N GLY A 145 -1.00 -19.52 -11.35
CA GLY A 145 -2.17 -19.11 -12.12
C GLY A 145 -3.43 -18.96 -11.27
N THR A 146 -4.32 -19.95 -11.30
CA THR A 146 -5.57 -19.96 -10.51
C THR A 146 -5.41 -20.68 -9.18
N SER A 147 -4.21 -21.16 -8.86
CA SER A 147 -3.88 -21.80 -7.59
C SER A 147 -2.62 -21.20 -6.98
N TYR A 148 -2.41 -21.50 -5.70
CA TYR A 148 -1.17 -21.22 -4.99
C TYR A 148 -0.90 -22.31 -3.96
N GLU A 149 0.36 -22.45 -3.55
CA GLU A 149 0.76 -23.31 -2.44
C GLU A 149 1.54 -22.51 -1.41
N TRP A 150 1.33 -22.81 -0.13
CA TRP A 150 2.21 -22.39 0.95
C TRP A 150 3.65 -22.85 0.66
N ASP A 151 4.59 -21.93 0.75
CA ASP A 151 6.01 -22.23 0.63
C ASP A 151 6.72 -22.07 1.97
N HIS A 152 6.66 -20.87 2.57
CA HIS A 152 7.37 -20.57 3.83
C HIS A 152 6.72 -19.43 4.62
N THR A 153 7.08 -19.31 5.90
CA THR A 153 6.77 -18.14 6.74
C THR A 153 8.02 -17.56 7.37
N TYR A 154 7.97 -16.26 7.69
CA TYR A 154 9.06 -15.51 8.29
C TYR A 154 8.53 -14.62 9.40
N THR A 155 9.35 -14.44 10.44
CA THR A 155 9.14 -13.39 11.45
C THR A 155 9.79 -12.11 10.96
N ILE A 156 9.17 -10.98 11.28
CA ILE A 156 9.62 -9.63 10.95
C ILE A 156 10.09 -8.97 12.25
N LEU A 157 11.35 -8.54 12.27
CA LEU A 157 12.02 -8.13 13.51
C LEU A 157 12.37 -6.64 13.48
N SER A 158 12.08 -5.92 14.56
CA SER A 158 12.74 -4.64 14.87
C SER A 158 13.86 -4.92 15.87
N GLY A 159 15.11 -4.85 15.40
CA GLY A 159 16.23 -5.44 16.14
C GLY A 159 16.05 -6.95 16.27
N SER A 160 15.88 -7.45 17.49
CA SER A 160 15.62 -8.87 17.79
C SER A 160 14.17 -9.17 18.16
N THR A 161 13.29 -8.17 18.14
CA THR A 161 11.91 -8.30 18.65
C THR A 161 10.92 -8.39 17.49
N PRO A 162 10.03 -9.40 17.46
CA PRO A 162 8.95 -9.45 16.49
C PRO A 162 8.08 -8.20 16.53
N ILE A 163 7.74 -7.65 15.36
CA ILE A 163 6.83 -6.51 15.26
C ILE A 163 5.65 -6.80 14.34
N GLY A 164 4.48 -6.29 14.70
CA GLY A 164 3.32 -6.30 13.82
C GLY A 164 3.47 -5.26 12.72
N VAL A 165 3.43 -5.70 11.46
CA VAL A 165 3.37 -4.83 10.28
C VAL A 165 2.01 -4.98 9.61
N SER A 166 1.49 -3.88 9.06
CA SER A 166 0.20 -3.83 8.38
C SER A 166 0.33 -3.58 6.87
N GLY A 167 1.46 -3.06 6.39
CA GLY A 167 1.64 -2.77 4.97
C GLY A 167 2.90 -3.41 4.41
N LEU A 168 2.86 -3.76 3.12
CA LEU A 168 3.95 -4.39 2.39
C LEU A 168 4.01 -3.89 0.94
N SER A 169 5.17 -3.43 0.49
CA SER A 169 5.36 -3.20 -0.94
C SER A 169 6.80 -3.44 -1.39
N LYS A 170 6.97 -3.92 -2.62
CA LYS A 170 8.31 -4.17 -3.20
C LYS A 170 9.01 -2.85 -3.51
N ILE A 171 10.25 -2.70 -3.05
CA ILE A 171 11.16 -1.62 -3.43
C ILE A 171 11.92 -1.99 -4.70
N SER A 172 12.58 -3.14 -4.66
CA SER A 172 13.58 -3.54 -5.63
C SER A 172 13.76 -5.05 -5.64
N GLN A 173 14.48 -5.57 -6.63
CA GLN A 173 14.91 -6.95 -6.66
C GLN A 173 16.28 -7.05 -7.30
N SER A 174 17.18 -7.78 -6.65
CA SER A 174 18.51 -8.09 -7.15
C SER A 174 18.75 -9.59 -7.04
N GLY A 175 18.87 -10.26 -8.18
CA GLY A 175 18.91 -11.72 -8.22
C GLY A 175 17.68 -12.34 -7.55
N ASN A 176 17.92 -13.15 -6.52
CA ASN A 176 16.89 -13.81 -5.73
C ASN A 176 16.38 -12.98 -4.54
N THR A 177 17.03 -11.86 -4.25
CA THR A 177 16.66 -11.01 -3.11
C THR A 177 15.65 -9.96 -3.54
N VAL A 178 14.56 -9.86 -2.79
CA VAL A 178 13.54 -8.82 -2.94
C VAL A 178 13.63 -7.90 -1.73
N ASP A 179 13.74 -6.60 -2.01
CA ASP A 179 13.69 -5.56 -0.99
C ASP A 179 12.26 -5.05 -0.86
N PHE A 180 11.81 -4.83 0.36
CA PHE A 180 10.45 -4.41 0.68
C PHE A 180 10.43 -3.18 1.58
N PHE A 181 9.44 -2.33 1.36
CA PHE A 181 8.91 -1.46 2.38
C PHE A 181 7.90 -2.24 3.21
N PHE A 182 8.01 -2.11 4.52
CA PHE A 182 7.00 -2.54 5.48
C PHE A 182 6.48 -1.32 6.21
N SER A 183 5.22 -1.34 6.66
CA SER A 183 4.71 -0.27 7.53
C SER A 183 4.07 -0.80 8.79
N SER A 184 4.22 -0.05 9.89
CA SER A 184 3.50 -0.25 11.15
C SER A 184 3.05 1.11 11.67
N GLY A 185 1.74 1.32 11.72
CA GLY A 185 1.18 2.66 11.88
C GLY A 185 1.71 3.61 10.81
N ASP A 186 2.31 4.72 11.25
CA ASP A 186 2.89 5.74 10.37
C ASP A 186 4.39 5.53 10.08
N GLN A 187 5.02 4.52 10.68
CA GLN A 187 6.43 4.21 10.43
C GLN A 187 6.59 3.28 9.24
N VAL A 188 7.57 3.59 8.38
CA VAL A 188 8.00 2.75 7.25
C VAL A 188 9.38 2.20 7.54
N TYR A 189 9.57 0.93 7.24
CA TYR A 189 10.78 0.16 7.42
C TYR A 189 11.23 -0.45 6.10
N ARG A 190 12.51 -0.81 6.02
CA ARG A 190 13.09 -1.65 4.96
C ARG A 190 13.40 -3.02 5.51
N GLY A 191 13.12 -4.05 4.73
CA GLY A 191 13.62 -5.40 4.95
C GLY A 191 13.87 -6.07 3.61
N SER A 192 14.68 -7.12 3.62
CA SER A 192 15.03 -7.87 2.41
C SER A 192 14.86 -9.35 2.67
N LEU A 193 14.45 -10.08 1.63
CA LEU A 193 14.28 -11.52 1.68
C LEU A 193 14.89 -12.14 0.43
N ASP A 194 15.84 -13.05 0.60
CA ASP A 194 16.17 -14.01 -0.45
C ASP A 194 14.99 -14.98 -0.58
N VAL A 195 14.31 -14.97 -1.72
CA VAL A 195 13.11 -15.79 -1.90
C VAL A 195 13.40 -17.29 -1.94
N THR A 196 14.66 -17.70 -2.05
CA THR A 196 15.08 -19.10 -1.96
C THR A 196 15.33 -19.54 -0.52
N ALA A 197 15.46 -18.58 0.42
CA ALA A 197 15.65 -18.88 1.83
C ALA A 197 14.46 -19.67 2.38
N GLN A 198 14.76 -20.74 3.12
CA GLN A 198 13.77 -21.46 3.91
C GLN A 198 13.25 -20.56 5.03
N GLY A 199 12.06 -20.86 5.55
CA GLY A 199 11.51 -20.17 6.72
C GLY A 199 12.28 -20.50 8.00
N GLY A 200 12.00 -19.74 9.06
CA GLY A 200 12.59 -19.94 10.39
C GLY A 200 13.62 -18.88 10.79
N THR A 201 14.06 -18.93 12.05
CA THR A 201 14.77 -17.84 12.72
C THR A 201 16.06 -17.36 12.05
N ALA A 202 16.76 -18.26 11.34
CA ALA A 202 17.96 -17.90 10.59
C ALA A 202 17.69 -16.98 9.38
N ASN A 203 16.44 -16.95 8.90
CA ASN A 203 16.00 -16.20 7.73
C ASN A 203 14.84 -15.24 8.07
N ASP A 204 14.61 -14.97 9.36
CA ASP A 204 13.72 -13.90 9.79
C ASP A 204 14.22 -12.56 9.24
N ILE A 205 13.31 -11.63 9.02
CA ILE A 205 13.57 -10.39 8.28
C ILE A 205 13.86 -9.26 9.27
N PRO A 206 15.12 -8.86 9.48
CA PRO A 206 15.43 -7.69 10.27
C PRO A 206 15.01 -6.42 9.52
N LEU A 207 14.37 -5.53 10.24
CA LEU A 207 13.91 -4.25 9.73
C LEU A 207 14.83 -3.12 10.14
N THR A 208 15.07 -2.21 9.19
CA THR A 208 15.70 -0.92 9.43
C THR A 208 14.68 0.18 9.19
N THR A 209 14.55 1.12 10.14
CA THR A 209 13.68 2.28 9.96
C THR A 209 14.04 3.05 8.69
N ALA A 210 13.05 3.33 7.86
CA ALA A 210 13.19 4.15 6.67
C ALA A 210 12.79 5.58 6.99
N PHE A 211 11.49 5.84 7.05
CA PHE A 211 10.92 7.17 7.21
C PHE A 211 9.56 7.11 7.92
N THR A 212 9.08 8.25 8.40
CA THR A 212 7.75 8.40 9.00
C THR A 212 6.82 9.13 8.04
N MET A 213 5.63 8.57 7.83
CA MET A 213 4.54 9.17 7.05
C MET A 213 3.77 10.17 7.90
N ASN A 214 3.67 11.41 7.44
CA ASN A 214 2.90 12.46 8.08
C ASN A 214 1.58 12.73 7.34
N ASN A 215 0.74 13.57 7.93
CA ASN A 215 -0.54 14.07 7.40
C ASN A 215 -1.69 13.06 7.34
N ARG A 216 -1.58 11.91 8.02
CA ARG A 216 -2.76 11.10 8.31
C ARG A 216 -3.75 11.92 9.16
N PRO A 217 -5.01 12.08 8.73
CA PRO A 217 -6.00 12.75 9.56
C PRO A 217 -6.20 12.03 10.90
N SER A 218 -6.42 12.80 11.97
CA SER A 218 -6.65 12.22 13.31
C SER A 218 -7.90 11.33 13.32
N GLY A 219 -7.79 10.15 13.92
CA GLY A 219 -8.89 9.18 14.02
C GLY A 219 -9.21 8.42 12.73
N TRP A 220 -8.31 8.44 11.75
CA TRP A 220 -8.43 7.64 10.53
C TRP A 220 -7.52 6.42 10.61
N ASP A 221 -8.05 5.27 10.22
CA ASP A 221 -7.37 3.99 10.30
C ASP A 221 -6.50 3.76 9.04
N PRO A 222 -5.23 3.37 9.21
CA PRO A 222 -4.30 3.25 8.10
C PRO A 222 -4.23 1.82 7.56
N GLN A 223 -4.39 1.62 6.24
CA GLN A 223 -4.45 0.27 5.65
C GLN A 223 -3.15 -0.21 4.98
N GLY A 224 -3.18 -0.97 3.89
CA GLY A 224 -1.97 -1.42 3.18
C GLY A 224 -1.10 -0.27 2.63
N ILE A 225 -0.03 -0.58 1.89
CA ILE A 225 0.79 0.42 1.17
C ILE A 225 1.09 -0.05 -0.25
N HIS A 226 1.38 0.91 -1.13
CA HIS A 226 1.98 0.62 -2.42
C HIS A 226 3.13 1.57 -2.71
N TYR A 227 4.25 1.03 -3.18
CA TYR A 227 5.35 1.80 -3.71
C TYR A 227 5.44 1.64 -5.22
N ASP A 228 5.30 2.76 -5.91
CA ASP A 228 5.55 2.88 -7.34
C ASP A 228 6.98 3.38 -7.55
N ALA A 229 7.87 2.43 -7.85
CA ALA A 229 9.28 2.70 -8.08
C ALA A 229 9.51 3.57 -9.33
N ALA A 230 8.66 3.48 -10.35
CA ALA A 230 8.82 4.22 -11.60
C ALA A 230 8.59 5.73 -11.40
N HIS A 231 7.62 6.07 -10.55
CA HIS A 231 7.27 7.45 -10.24
C HIS A 231 7.84 7.95 -8.90
N GLN A 232 8.58 7.09 -8.18
CA GLN A 232 9.11 7.39 -6.84
C GLN A 232 8.01 7.86 -5.88
N ARG A 233 6.87 7.15 -5.88
CA ARG A 233 5.71 7.50 -5.06
C ARG A 233 5.32 6.36 -4.15
N LEU A 234 5.00 6.69 -2.90
CA LEU A 234 4.34 5.77 -1.98
C LEU A 234 2.90 6.20 -1.75
N TYR A 235 1.99 5.24 -1.74
CA TYR A 235 0.56 5.41 -1.55
C TYR A 235 0.14 4.72 -0.26
N ARG A 236 -0.60 5.45 0.59
CA ARG A 236 -1.17 4.92 1.83
C ARG A 236 -2.67 5.23 1.90
N PRO A 237 -3.54 4.24 1.68
CA PRO A 237 -4.96 4.35 2.03
C PRO A 237 -5.16 4.55 3.53
N VAL A 238 -6.08 5.45 3.87
CA VAL A 238 -6.56 5.73 5.21
C VAL A 238 -8.08 5.92 5.18
N THR A 239 -8.79 5.43 6.19
CA THR A 239 -10.26 5.36 6.18
C THR A 239 -10.88 5.92 7.45
N SER A 240 -12.06 6.50 7.34
CA SER A 240 -12.96 6.80 8.47
C SER A 240 -14.42 6.69 8.03
N GLY A 241 -15.10 5.61 8.43
CA GLY A 241 -16.50 5.33 8.10
C GLY A 241 -16.72 5.07 6.61
N ASN A 242 -17.51 5.92 5.95
CA ASN A 242 -17.77 5.88 4.51
C ASN A 242 -16.78 6.73 3.68
N ARG A 243 -15.70 7.22 4.30
CA ARG A 243 -14.70 8.09 3.66
C ARG A 243 -13.36 7.38 3.63
N SER A 244 -12.74 7.37 2.47
CA SER A 244 -11.39 6.87 2.26
C SER A 244 -10.55 7.91 1.54
N ARG A 245 -9.27 8.01 1.91
CA ARG A 245 -8.27 8.86 1.26
C ARG A 245 -7.03 8.03 0.95
N VAL A 246 -6.45 8.21 -0.22
CA VAL A 246 -5.10 7.70 -0.52
C VAL A 246 -4.10 8.84 -0.38
N LEU A 247 -3.27 8.78 0.66
CA LEU A 247 -2.17 9.71 0.87
C LEU A 247 -1.04 9.35 -0.09
N VAL A 248 -0.63 10.31 -0.92
CA VAL A 248 0.47 10.15 -1.89
C VAL A 248 1.71 10.82 -1.33
N TYR A 249 2.85 10.14 -1.31
CA TYR A 249 4.13 10.66 -0.87
C TYR A 249 5.09 10.65 -2.07
N ASP A 250 5.47 11.83 -2.55
CA ASP A 250 6.37 12.00 -3.69
C ASP A 250 7.85 11.92 -3.29
N GLY A 251 8.72 11.60 -4.26
CA GLY A 251 10.18 11.57 -4.07
C GLY A 251 10.66 10.46 -3.12
N ILE A 252 9.90 9.37 -3.01
CA ILE A 252 10.25 8.21 -2.20
C ILE A 252 11.18 7.29 -3.02
N THR A 253 12.34 7.01 -2.45
CA THR A 253 13.37 6.12 -3.00
C THR A 253 13.78 5.10 -1.95
N SER A 254 14.52 4.07 -2.34
CA SER A 254 15.12 3.12 -1.40
C SER A 254 15.97 3.81 -0.32
N ALA A 255 16.56 4.98 -0.59
CA ALA A 255 17.38 5.73 0.37
C ALA A 255 16.59 6.70 1.27
N THR A 256 15.28 6.89 1.03
CA THR A 256 14.50 7.94 1.71
C THR A 256 14.44 7.75 3.23
N SER A 257 14.78 8.81 3.98
CA SER A 257 14.77 8.80 5.44
C SER A 257 14.13 10.04 6.06
N GLY A 258 13.90 9.98 7.39
CA GLY A 258 13.33 11.08 8.17
C GLY A 258 11.82 11.17 8.03
N SER A 259 11.25 12.36 8.17
CA SER A 259 9.80 12.56 8.01
C SER A 259 9.43 12.90 6.57
N ARG A 260 8.28 12.38 6.11
CA ARG A 260 7.73 12.64 4.78
C ARG A 260 6.26 13.02 4.89
N SER A 261 5.90 14.17 4.33
CA SER A 261 4.54 14.67 4.27
C SER A 261 3.88 14.21 2.98
N SER A 262 2.59 13.86 3.06
CA SER A 262 1.83 13.57 1.85
C SER A 262 1.72 14.83 0.98
N SER A 263 1.66 14.63 -0.33
CA SER A 263 1.46 15.66 -1.35
C SER A 263 0.24 16.52 -1.03
N ALA A 264 0.40 17.84 -1.17
CA ALA A 264 -0.72 18.77 -1.10
C ALA A 264 -1.45 18.89 -2.45
N ASP A 265 -0.77 18.51 -3.54
CA ASP A 265 -1.19 18.75 -4.92
C ASP A 265 -2.03 17.61 -5.49
N VAL A 266 -1.88 16.40 -4.95
CA VAL A 266 -2.64 15.22 -5.35
C VAL A 266 -3.49 14.74 -4.18
N LYS A 267 -4.82 14.80 -4.36
CA LYS A 267 -5.79 14.30 -3.38
C LYS A 267 -6.63 13.22 -4.02
N ILE A 268 -6.64 12.03 -3.44
CA ILE A 268 -7.52 10.94 -3.84
C ILE A 268 -8.46 10.71 -2.66
N ASP A 269 -9.66 11.28 -2.74
CA ASP A 269 -10.61 11.41 -1.63
C ASP A 269 -11.98 10.90 -2.07
N ILE A 270 -12.34 9.69 -1.63
CA ILE A 270 -13.60 9.05 -2.01
C ILE A 270 -14.53 9.04 -0.78
N THR A 271 -15.73 9.58 -0.96
CA THR A 271 -16.83 9.47 0.02
C THR A 271 -17.95 8.69 -0.63
N SER A 272 -18.28 7.53 -0.06
CA SER A 272 -19.37 6.70 -0.57
C SER A 272 -20.72 7.26 -0.14
N THR A 273 -21.64 7.40 -1.10
CA THR A 273 -23.06 7.67 -0.85
C THR A 273 -23.88 6.40 -0.66
N ASP A 274 -23.37 5.27 -1.14
CA ASP A 274 -24.14 4.03 -1.25
C ASP A 274 -23.87 3.08 -0.08
N TYR A 275 -22.74 3.27 0.61
CA TYR A 275 -22.26 2.37 1.66
C TYR A 275 -21.89 3.15 2.93
N PRO A 276 -22.44 2.80 4.11
CA PRO A 276 -22.10 3.46 5.38
C PRO A 276 -20.69 3.12 5.87
N LYS A 277 -20.11 2.01 5.38
CA LYS A 277 -18.70 1.66 5.49
C LYS A 277 -18.11 1.62 4.09
N PHE A 278 -17.03 2.36 3.86
CA PHE A 278 -16.27 2.33 2.60
C PHE A 278 -14.80 2.50 2.93
N GLU A 279 -14.15 1.36 3.10
CA GLU A 279 -12.77 1.26 3.53
C GLU A 279 -11.90 0.78 2.37
N ILE A 280 -10.98 1.63 1.92
CA ILE A 280 -9.95 1.19 0.98
C ILE A 280 -8.90 0.40 1.77
N GLU A 281 -8.84 -0.91 1.57
CA GLU A 281 -7.96 -1.82 2.32
C GLU A 281 -6.54 -1.89 1.72
N GLY A 282 -6.43 -1.73 0.41
CA GLY A 282 -5.14 -1.67 -0.25
C GLY A 282 -5.23 -1.06 -1.63
N VAL A 283 -4.08 -0.68 -2.17
CA VAL A 283 -3.96 0.03 -3.45
C VAL A 283 -2.83 -0.57 -4.28
N GLY A 284 -2.84 -0.30 -5.59
CA GLY A 284 -1.69 -0.59 -6.44
C GLY A 284 -1.75 0.13 -7.78
N ILE A 285 -0.58 0.42 -8.34
CA ILE A 285 -0.47 1.01 -9.68
C ILE A 285 -0.28 -0.09 -10.72
N ASN A 286 -1.06 -0.02 -11.79
CA ASN A 286 -0.77 -0.83 -12.97
C ASN A 286 0.35 -0.15 -13.78
N ALA A 287 1.49 -0.83 -13.91
CA ALA A 287 2.69 -0.28 -14.53
C ALA A 287 2.52 0.18 -15.99
N GLU A 288 1.56 -0.40 -16.74
CA GLU A 288 1.35 -0.05 -18.16
C GLU A 288 0.45 1.17 -18.33
N SER A 289 -0.58 1.29 -17.50
CA SER A 289 -1.60 2.33 -17.65
C SER A 289 -1.49 3.47 -16.66
N GLY A 290 -0.64 3.35 -15.62
CA GLY A 290 -0.52 4.30 -14.52
C GLY A 290 -1.77 4.36 -13.61
N LYS A 291 -2.83 3.61 -13.92
CA LYS A 291 -4.07 3.62 -13.13
C LYS A 291 -3.83 3.09 -11.72
N LEU A 292 -4.39 3.81 -10.75
CA LEU A 292 -4.49 3.34 -9.37
C LEU A 292 -5.73 2.47 -9.22
N TYR A 293 -5.50 1.21 -8.88
CA TYR A 293 -6.54 0.27 -8.48
C TYR A 293 -6.57 0.13 -6.95
N PHE A 294 -7.71 -0.28 -6.43
CA PHE A 294 -7.89 -0.48 -4.99
C PHE A 294 -8.99 -1.53 -4.70
N SER A 295 -8.90 -2.17 -3.53
CA SER A 295 -10.00 -2.98 -2.97
C SER A 295 -10.80 -2.17 -1.96
N THR A 296 -12.06 -2.57 -1.72
CA THR A 296 -12.86 -2.01 -0.63
C THR A 296 -13.43 -3.08 0.28
N ASN A 297 -13.43 -2.82 1.58
CA ASN A 297 -14.27 -3.45 2.57
C ASN A 297 -15.49 -2.56 2.85
N ARG A 298 -16.68 -3.03 2.48
CA ARG A 298 -17.93 -2.28 2.57
C ARG A 298 -19.10 -3.17 2.94
N THR A 299 -20.15 -2.56 3.50
CA THR A 299 -21.36 -3.28 3.86
C THR A 299 -22.03 -3.87 2.61
N GLY A 300 -22.32 -5.17 2.62
CA GLY A 300 -22.98 -5.84 1.50
C GLY A 300 -21.99 -6.61 0.63
N SER A 301 -21.53 -6.01 -0.46
CA SER A 301 -20.64 -6.66 -1.43
C SER A 301 -19.37 -5.85 -1.59
N ASP A 302 -18.21 -6.45 -1.33
CA ASP A 302 -16.90 -5.81 -1.53
C ASP A 302 -16.58 -5.65 -3.01
N GLY A 303 -15.50 -4.95 -3.33
CA GLY A 303 -15.15 -4.70 -4.73
C GLY A 303 -13.68 -4.43 -4.95
N VAL A 304 -13.30 -4.54 -6.22
CA VAL A 304 -12.03 -4.04 -6.75
C VAL A 304 -12.34 -2.99 -7.81
N HIS A 305 -11.63 -1.88 -7.75
CA HIS A 305 -11.97 -0.65 -8.44
C HIS A 305 -10.73 0.00 -9.03
N TYR A 306 -10.92 1.03 -9.86
CA TYR A 306 -9.87 1.99 -10.20
C TYR A 306 -10.38 3.42 -10.04
N VAL A 307 -9.46 4.34 -9.70
CA VAL A 307 -9.77 5.77 -9.56
C VAL A 307 -9.93 6.40 -10.95
N ASN A 308 -11.04 7.11 -11.16
CA ASN A 308 -11.32 7.77 -12.42
C ASN A 308 -10.43 9.01 -12.59
N GLY A 309 -9.84 9.16 -13.78
CA GLY A 309 -8.99 10.31 -14.14
C GLY A 309 -7.57 10.29 -13.57
N TYR A 310 -7.26 9.44 -12.59
CA TYR A 310 -5.91 9.35 -12.01
C TYR A 310 -4.97 8.48 -12.86
N SER A 311 -3.76 8.98 -13.07
CA SER A 311 -2.59 8.23 -13.51
C SER A 311 -1.40 8.66 -12.66
N ALA A 312 -0.58 7.70 -12.24
CA ALA A 312 0.74 7.96 -11.66
C ALA A 312 1.66 8.67 -12.66
#